data_AF-A0A2V5P3A8-F1
#
_entry.id   AF-A0A2V5P3A8-F1
#
_cell.length_a   1.000
_cell.length_b   1.000
_cell.length_c   1.000
_cell.angle_alpha   90.00
_cell.angle_beta   90.00
_cell.angle_gamma   90.00
#
_symmetry.space_group_name_H-M   'P 1'
#
loop_
_entity.id
_entity.type
_entity.pdbx_description
1 polymer ?
#
loop_
_entity_poly.entity_id
_entity_poly.type
_entity_poly.pdbx_seq_one_letter_code
_entity_poly.pdbx_strand_id
1 'polypeptide(L)'
;MVNSRRTWLSLLLHWSSKPGGTMQPRRSGRARRRFRPPGIGRRGSWLPGSSALLLVLLWICPMWAEDRCAICGEAPTGTVVFIAEDKVTHQKVEVCEKCEKNLADCFICGLPANPDRVGFVKLVDGRVLCARDAQTAVLREDDGARIFREIRDSLERMFSRFATFPETNITLAMVDRVHLQELFTLAGNDYHCPNILGYTKSETNGNAWGHEISLMTGLPLGWLQATCAHELTHAWVAENVSPARRKTLSRDAEEGFCELMSFLSCSARHDEEQKAMILTNRYTRGQIDLFIAAEATYGLNDVLDWMRHGTDAKLSASEPARIHTVELPQRKAAVAATAPAVEAAPPPPPTSLLLKVVFWDQKHPLALINDRTLGVAEEGKVRLGATNVSVRCLAISPNSVRIRVAGSDQEQELSLKGK
;
A
#
# COMPACT_ATOMS: atom_id res chain seq x y z
N MET A 1 5.25 -36.74 26.94
CA MET A 1 4.90 -36.71 28.38
C MET A 1 5.17 -35.30 28.91
N VAL A 2 4.13 -34.65 29.47
CA VAL A 2 4.13 -33.43 30.33
C VAL A 2 4.74 -32.16 29.68
N ASN A 3 3.98 -31.30 29.00
CA ASN A 3 2.95 -30.33 29.44
C ASN A 3 3.42 -29.34 30.53
N SER A 4 3.71 -28.10 30.13
CA SER A 4 3.86 -26.95 31.02
C SER A 4 3.36 -25.68 30.30
N ARG A 5 2.05 -25.44 30.41
CA ARG A 5 1.42 -24.12 30.23
C ARG A 5 1.07 -23.60 31.62
N ARG A 6 1.43 -22.35 31.93
CA ARG A 6 0.92 -21.56 33.07
C ARG A 6 1.00 -20.06 32.73
N THR A 7 -0.16 -19.43 32.51
CA THR A 7 -0.89 -18.51 33.42
C THR A 7 -0.29 -17.11 33.50
N TRP A 8 -1.03 -16.11 33.02
CA TRP A 8 -1.01 -14.75 33.56
C TRP A 8 -2.42 -14.18 33.64
N LEU A 9 -2.76 -13.74 34.85
CA LEU A 9 -4.01 -13.13 35.28
C LEU A 9 -3.97 -11.61 35.13
N SER A 10 -5.15 -11.04 34.95
CA SER A 10 -5.50 -9.62 34.97
C SER A 10 -5.03 -8.85 36.21
N LEU A 11 -4.58 -7.61 36.02
CA LEU A 11 -4.71 -6.54 37.00
C LEU A 11 -4.82 -5.18 36.32
N LEU A 12 -6.05 -4.66 36.32
CA LEU A 12 -6.40 -3.26 36.11
C LEU A 12 -5.98 -2.47 37.36
N LEU A 13 -5.45 -1.26 37.18
CA LEU A 13 -5.71 -0.09 38.04
C LEU A 13 -5.26 1.21 37.34
N HIS A 14 -6.27 2.03 37.01
CA HIS A 14 -6.35 3.49 37.16
C HIS A 14 -5.23 4.38 36.59
N TRP A 15 -5.55 5.11 35.53
CA TRP A 15 -5.27 6.55 35.53
C TRP A 15 -6.39 7.36 34.87
N SER A 16 -6.80 8.40 35.59
CA SER A 16 -7.90 9.30 35.35
C SER A 16 -7.39 10.55 34.64
N SER A 17 -8.07 11.02 33.59
CA SER A 17 -8.38 12.44 33.38
C SER A 17 -9.14 12.69 32.07
N LYS A 18 -10.37 13.17 32.22
CA LYS A 18 -11.10 14.08 31.33
C LYS A 18 -11.46 15.31 32.20
N PRO A 19 -11.94 16.46 31.69
CA PRO A 19 -12.52 16.72 30.36
C PRO A 19 -12.16 18.08 29.72
N GLY A 20 -12.67 18.33 28.51
CA GLY A 20 -13.25 19.64 28.17
C GLY A 20 -12.76 20.28 26.87
N GLY A 21 -13.64 20.32 25.86
CA GLY A 21 -13.38 21.04 24.61
C GLY A 21 -14.43 20.82 23.53
N THR A 22 -15.71 21.01 23.84
CA THR A 22 -16.79 21.06 22.85
C THR A 22 -16.69 22.33 22.00
N MET A 23 -16.34 22.19 20.72
CA MET A 23 -16.42 23.27 19.73
C MET A 23 -17.75 23.18 18.98
N GLN A 24 -18.63 24.15 19.19
CA GLN A 24 -19.86 24.34 18.40
C GLN A 24 -19.53 25.01 17.05
N PRO A 25 -20.20 24.64 15.94
CA PRO A 25 -20.14 25.42 14.72
C PRO A 25 -21.11 26.61 14.78
N ARG A 26 -20.56 27.81 14.54
CA ARG A 26 -21.29 29.07 14.34
C ARG A 26 -22.19 28.98 13.11
N ARG A 27 -23.50 29.11 13.31
CA ARG A 27 -24.47 29.49 12.29
C ARG A 27 -24.32 30.97 11.95
N SER A 28 -24.04 31.31 10.70
CA SER A 28 -24.27 32.65 10.16
C SER A 28 -25.46 32.59 9.20
N GLY A 29 -26.58 33.15 9.64
CA GLY A 29 -27.73 33.41 8.79
C GLY A 29 -27.51 34.65 7.93
N ARG A 30 -27.86 34.56 6.65
CA ARG A 30 -28.28 35.72 5.87
C ARG A 30 -29.61 35.42 5.19
N ALA A 31 -30.52 36.36 5.39
CA ALA A 31 -31.92 36.31 5.03
C ALA A 31 -32.19 36.97 3.67
N ARG A 32 -33.41 36.69 3.18
CA ARG A 32 -34.20 37.39 2.13
C ARG A 32 -33.90 36.88 0.72
N ARG A 33 -34.88 36.61 -0.15
CA ARG A 33 -36.17 37.31 -0.36
C ARG A 33 -37.29 36.37 -0.80
N ARG A 34 -38.50 36.77 -0.43
CA ARG A 34 -39.81 36.27 -0.87
C ARG A 34 -40.01 36.55 -2.36
N PHE A 35 -40.58 35.60 -3.11
CA PHE A 35 -41.48 35.86 -4.23
C PHE A 35 -42.46 34.68 -4.41
N ARG A 36 -43.75 35.00 -4.45
CA ARG A 36 -44.93 34.20 -4.85
C ARG A 36 -46.01 35.23 -5.23
N PRO A 37 -47.09 34.87 -5.94
CA PRO A 37 -47.29 34.04 -7.14
C PRO A 37 -48.13 34.88 -8.17
N PRO A 38 -48.93 34.39 -9.17
CA PRO A 38 -50.03 33.37 -9.15
C PRO A 38 -49.90 32.37 -10.35
N GLY A 39 -50.75 31.38 -10.64
CA GLY A 39 -52.10 30.99 -10.25
C GLY A 39 -52.44 29.59 -10.83
N ILE A 40 -53.35 28.84 -10.18
CA ILE A 40 -54.70 28.45 -10.66
C ILE A 40 -54.77 27.05 -11.32
N GLY A 41 -55.67 26.21 -10.78
CA GLY A 41 -56.21 24.99 -11.39
C GLY A 41 -56.25 23.80 -10.41
N ARG A 42 -57.26 23.65 -9.53
CA ARG A 42 -58.52 22.86 -9.72
C ARG A 42 -58.24 21.43 -10.22
N ARG A 43 -58.84 20.33 -9.76
CA ARG A 43 -59.90 19.92 -8.80
C ARG A 43 -59.81 18.38 -8.82
N GLY A 44 -60.07 17.67 -7.71
CA GLY A 44 -60.09 16.21 -7.73
C GLY A 44 -60.35 15.58 -6.37
N SER A 45 -61.62 15.53 -6.03
CA SER A 45 -62.30 15.06 -4.83
C SER A 45 -62.35 13.53 -4.65
N TRP A 46 -62.36 13.07 -3.38
CA TRP A 46 -63.22 12.01 -2.81
C TRP A 46 -62.78 10.54 -3.07
N LEU A 47 -62.72 9.57 -2.14
CA LEU A 47 -63.41 9.26 -0.86
C LEU A 47 -62.51 8.37 0.06
N PRO A 48 -62.89 8.16 1.34
CA PRO A 48 -62.16 7.42 2.37
C PRO A 48 -62.58 5.94 2.44
N GLY A 49 -61.65 5.07 2.88
CA GLY A 49 -61.91 3.65 3.10
C GLY A 49 -61.15 3.14 4.32
N SER A 50 -61.84 3.17 5.45
CA SER A 50 -61.50 2.45 6.69
C SER A 50 -61.42 0.95 6.44
N SER A 51 -60.43 0.24 6.98
CA SER A 51 -60.58 -1.17 7.40
C SER A 51 -59.37 -1.68 8.18
N ALA A 52 -59.65 -2.16 9.40
CA ALA A 52 -59.03 -3.27 10.12
C ALA A 52 -57.48 -3.31 10.15
N LEU A 53 -56.82 -2.96 11.26
CA LEU A 53 -56.74 -3.81 12.46
C LEU A 53 -56.41 -5.27 12.12
N LEU A 54 -55.21 -5.52 11.58
CA LEU A 54 -54.56 -6.82 11.69
C LEU A 54 -53.38 -6.69 12.66
N LEU A 55 -53.68 -7.02 13.92
CA LEU A 55 -52.72 -7.39 14.96
C LEU A 55 -51.90 -8.58 14.47
N VAL A 56 -50.85 -8.32 13.70
CA VAL A 56 -49.74 -9.27 13.57
C VAL A 56 -48.86 -9.07 14.80
N LEU A 57 -49.27 -9.72 15.89
CA LEU A 57 -48.37 -10.12 16.97
C LEU A 57 -47.37 -11.09 16.34
N LEU A 58 -46.35 -10.54 15.67
CA LEU A 58 -45.11 -11.21 15.37
C LEU A 58 -44.53 -11.60 16.73
N TRP A 59 -44.74 -12.86 17.07
CA TRP A 59 -43.99 -13.57 18.07
C TRP A 59 -42.51 -13.29 17.84
N ILE A 60 -41.96 -12.36 18.64
CA ILE A 60 -40.53 -12.30 18.88
C ILE A 60 -40.27 -13.54 19.73
N CYS A 61 -40.12 -14.70 19.07
CA CYS A 61 -39.36 -15.78 19.68
C CYS A 61 -37.97 -15.18 19.88
N PRO A 62 -37.49 -15.00 21.13
CA PRO A 62 -36.07 -14.80 21.29
C PRO A 62 -35.45 -16.06 20.67
N MET A 63 -34.74 -15.89 19.55
CA MET A 63 -33.78 -16.90 19.13
C MET A 63 -32.85 -17.06 20.32
N TRP A 64 -33.10 -18.08 21.15
CA TRP A 64 -32.13 -18.57 22.09
C TRP A 64 -30.99 -19.04 21.20
N ALA A 65 -29.97 -18.19 21.06
CA ALA A 65 -28.73 -18.58 20.44
C ALA A 65 -28.22 -19.74 21.27
N GLU A 66 -28.40 -20.97 20.77
CA GLU A 66 -27.86 -22.14 21.44
C GLU A 66 -26.34 -21.95 21.54
N ASP A 67 -25.82 -22.04 22.76
CA ASP A 67 -24.40 -22.00 23.08
C ASP A 67 -23.70 -23.18 22.37
N ARG A 68 -23.34 -22.98 21.11
CA ARG A 68 -22.67 -23.97 20.24
C ARG A 68 -21.25 -23.52 20.00
N CYS A 69 -20.34 -24.49 19.94
CA CYS A 69 -18.95 -24.22 19.58
C CYS A 69 -18.88 -23.61 18.17
N ALA A 70 -18.25 -22.45 18.03
CA ALA A 70 -18.10 -21.75 16.75
C ALA A 70 -17.28 -22.55 15.72
N ILE A 71 -16.49 -23.54 16.17
CA ILE A 71 -15.60 -24.33 15.31
C ILE A 71 -16.27 -25.61 14.79
N CYS A 72 -16.85 -26.43 15.67
CA CYS A 72 -17.47 -27.71 15.29
C CYS A 72 -19.01 -27.68 15.20
N GLY A 73 -19.67 -26.64 15.74
CA GLY A 73 -21.14 -26.52 15.77
C GLY A 73 -21.84 -27.44 16.77
N GLU A 74 -21.10 -28.29 17.48
CA GLU A 74 -21.60 -29.13 18.56
C GLU A 74 -21.82 -28.31 19.84
N ALA A 75 -22.77 -28.74 20.66
CA ALA A 75 -22.88 -28.23 22.03
C ALA A 75 -21.57 -28.55 22.79
N PRO A 76 -21.02 -27.62 23.58
CA PRO A 76 -19.79 -27.85 24.32
C PRO A 76 -19.87 -29.12 25.18
N THR A 77 -19.13 -30.16 24.79
CA THR A 77 -19.00 -31.38 25.58
C THR A 77 -17.95 -31.17 26.66
N GLY A 78 -18.33 -30.51 27.76
CA GLY A 78 -17.45 -30.23 28.89
C GLY A 78 -17.95 -29.07 29.75
N THR A 79 -17.38 -28.90 30.95
CA THR A 79 -17.69 -27.78 31.85
C THR A 79 -16.97 -26.49 31.48
N VAL A 80 -16.02 -26.55 30.54
CA VAL A 80 -15.14 -25.44 30.17
C VAL A 80 -15.39 -25.03 28.72
N VAL A 81 -15.79 -23.78 28.55
CA VAL A 81 -15.88 -23.08 27.27
C VAL A 81 -14.76 -22.05 27.21
N PHE A 82 -14.04 -22.02 26.10
CA PHE A 82 -13.00 -21.03 25.84
C PHE A 82 -13.62 -19.87 25.07
N ILE A 83 -13.26 -18.64 25.45
CA ILE A 83 -13.59 -17.44 24.69
C ILE A 83 -12.35 -17.07 23.90
N ALA A 84 -12.37 -17.32 22.59
CA ALA A 84 -11.31 -16.93 21.67
C ALA A 84 -11.69 -15.65 20.93
N GLU A 85 -10.74 -14.77 20.67
CA GLU A 85 -10.94 -13.61 19.80
C GLU A 85 -10.53 -13.97 18.38
N ASP A 86 -11.46 -13.81 17.44
CA ASP A 86 -11.16 -13.83 16.02
C ASP A 86 -10.34 -12.60 15.66
N LYS A 87 -9.07 -12.78 15.28
CA LYS A 87 -8.16 -11.66 15.00
C LYS A 87 -8.53 -10.86 13.75
N VAL A 88 -9.39 -11.39 12.88
CA VAL A 88 -9.87 -10.69 11.67
C VAL A 88 -11.10 -9.87 12.01
N THR A 89 -12.09 -10.48 12.66
CA THR A 89 -13.38 -9.79 12.92
C THR A 89 -13.44 -9.09 14.28
N HIS A 90 -12.46 -9.31 15.15
CA HIS A 90 -12.42 -8.90 16.56
C HIS A 90 -13.62 -9.40 17.38
N GLN A 91 -14.37 -10.38 16.86
CA GLN A 91 -15.47 -10.98 17.56
C GLN A 91 -14.96 -12.03 18.54
N LYS A 92 -15.51 -12.02 19.75
CA LYS A 92 -15.30 -13.08 20.74
C LYS A 92 -16.25 -14.23 20.43
N VAL A 93 -15.69 -15.42 20.29
CA VAL A 93 -16.45 -16.64 19.98
C VAL A 93 -16.20 -17.71 21.02
N GLU A 94 -17.22 -18.55 21.22
CA GLU A 94 -17.14 -19.68 22.14
C GLU A 94 -16.59 -20.92 21.44
N VAL A 95 -15.58 -21.53 22.05
CA VAL A 95 -14.86 -22.69 21.52
C VAL A 95 -14.89 -23.79 22.59
N CYS A 96 -15.31 -24.99 22.21
CA CYS A 96 -15.29 -26.12 23.13
C CYS A 96 -13.87 -26.58 23.42
N GLU A 97 -13.65 -27.15 24.61
CA GLU A 97 -12.35 -27.66 25.05
C GLU A 97 -11.70 -28.63 24.05
N LYS A 98 -12.50 -29.47 23.39
CA LYS A 98 -12.02 -30.41 22.37
C LYS A 98 -11.37 -29.70 21.18
N CYS A 99 -12.00 -28.65 20.66
CA CYS A 99 -11.47 -27.90 19.52
C CYS A 99 -10.21 -27.12 19.91
N GLU A 100 -10.25 -26.42 21.05
CA GLU A 100 -9.13 -25.62 21.55
C GLU A 100 -7.86 -26.44 21.78
N LYS A 101 -7.98 -27.67 22.30
CA LYS A 101 -6.81 -28.48 22.66
C LYS A 101 -6.24 -29.31 21.53
N ASN A 102 -7.05 -29.69 20.54
CA ASN A 102 -6.67 -30.73 19.57
C ASN A 102 -6.50 -30.21 18.14
N LEU A 103 -6.93 -28.99 17.85
CA LEU A 103 -6.81 -28.40 16.52
C LEU A 103 -5.68 -27.37 16.51
N ALA A 104 -5.04 -27.22 15.35
CA ALA A 104 -4.09 -26.15 15.13
C ALA A 104 -4.83 -24.84 14.85
N ASP A 105 -4.28 -23.72 15.32
CA ASP A 105 -4.85 -22.40 15.10
C ASP A 105 -4.68 -21.97 13.63
N CYS A 106 -5.75 -21.42 13.06
CA CYS A 106 -5.70 -20.77 11.76
C CYS A 106 -4.64 -19.66 11.80
N PHE A 107 -3.76 -19.65 10.81
CA PHE A 107 -2.70 -18.65 10.69
C PHE A 107 -3.24 -17.21 10.60
N ILE A 108 -4.42 -17.03 9.99
CA ILE A 108 -5.02 -15.71 9.72
C ILE A 108 -5.85 -15.25 10.93
N CYS A 109 -6.97 -15.93 11.25
CA CYS A 109 -7.82 -15.49 12.36
C CYS A 109 -7.38 -15.93 13.76
N GLY A 110 -6.44 -16.86 13.89
CA GLY A 110 -6.01 -17.40 15.17
C GLY A 110 -7.03 -18.33 15.86
N LEU A 111 -8.16 -18.63 15.24
CA LEU A 111 -9.14 -19.59 15.76
C LEU A 111 -8.75 -21.03 15.38
N PRO A 112 -9.12 -22.05 16.18
CA PRO A 112 -8.84 -23.45 15.85
C PRO A 112 -9.43 -23.87 14.49
N ALA A 113 -8.60 -24.44 13.62
CA ALA A 113 -8.98 -24.82 12.25
C ALA A 113 -9.35 -26.31 12.18
N ASN A 114 -10.62 -26.61 11.89
CA ASN A 114 -11.12 -27.98 11.77
C ASN A 114 -10.71 -28.61 10.42
N PRO A 115 -9.87 -29.67 10.39
CA PRO A 115 -9.44 -30.34 9.16
C PRO A 115 -10.57 -31.08 8.43
N ASP A 116 -11.64 -31.45 9.13
CA ASP A 116 -12.78 -32.16 8.54
C ASP A 116 -13.76 -31.21 7.82
N ARG A 117 -13.55 -29.90 7.92
CA ARG A 117 -14.39 -28.89 7.28
C ARG A 117 -13.94 -28.65 5.84
N VAL A 118 -14.87 -28.78 4.89
CA VAL A 118 -14.63 -28.49 3.47
C VAL A 118 -14.07 -27.07 3.31
N GLY A 119 -12.96 -26.95 2.58
CA GLY A 119 -12.23 -25.69 2.39
C GLY A 119 -11.06 -25.49 3.35
N PHE A 120 -10.83 -26.40 4.30
CA PHE A 120 -9.59 -26.40 5.09
C PHE A 120 -8.35 -26.52 4.19
N VAL A 121 -7.31 -25.75 4.49
CA VAL A 121 -6.04 -25.79 3.76
C VAL A 121 -4.89 -25.95 4.74
N LYS A 122 -4.00 -26.91 4.46
CA LYS A 122 -2.69 -27.04 5.11
C LYS A 122 -1.61 -26.67 4.11
N LEU A 123 -0.80 -25.67 4.45
CA LEU A 123 0.31 -25.19 3.63
C LEU A 123 1.55 -26.08 3.81
N VAL A 124 2.50 -25.95 2.88
CA VAL A 124 3.74 -26.76 2.85
C VAL A 124 4.63 -26.55 4.08
N ASP A 125 4.61 -25.34 4.64
CA ASP A 125 5.31 -24.96 5.88
C ASP A 125 4.56 -25.37 7.17
N GLY A 126 3.45 -26.10 7.04
CA GLY A 126 2.67 -26.59 8.17
C GLY A 126 1.68 -25.57 8.74
N ARG A 127 1.63 -24.33 8.27
CA ARG A 127 0.52 -23.40 8.59
C ARG A 127 -0.81 -24.00 8.13
N VAL A 128 -1.87 -23.71 8.88
CA VAL A 128 -3.24 -24.13 8.53
C VAL A 128 -4.13 -22.91 8.36
N LEU A 129 -5.05 -22.98 7.40
CA LEU A 129 -6.08 -21.99 7.17
C LEU A 129 -7.44 -22.64 7.39
N CYS A 130 -8.29 -21.99 8.19
CA CYS A 130 -9.67 -22.44 8.35
C CYS A 130 -10.44 -22.24 7.03
N ALA A 131 -11.54 -22.97 6.86
CA ALA A 131 -12.32 -22.94 5.63
C ALA A 131 -12.83 -21.56 5.22
N ARG A 132 -12.97 -20.62 6.17
CA ARG A 132 -13.33 -19.22 5.88
C ARG A 132 -12.15 -18.46 5.29
N ASP A 133 -11.03 -18.43 6.01
CA ASP A 133 -9.88 -17.60 5.63
C ASP A 133 -9.14 -18.18 4.41
N ALA A 134 -9.24 -19.49 4.17
CA ALA A 134 -8.72 -20.12 2.97
C ALA A 134 -9.40 -19.62 1.67
N GLN A 135 -10.62 -19.09 1.74
CA GLN A 135 -11.35 -18.58 0.56
C GLN A 135 -10.76 -17.27 0.03
N THR A 136 -10.14 -16.48 0.90
CA THR A 136 -9.55 -15.18 0.54
C THR A 136 -8.03 -15.25 0.42
N ALA A 137 -7.42 -16.39 0.77
CA ALA A 137 -5.99 -16.61 0.72
C ALA A 137 -5.49 -16.81 -0.72
N VAL A 138 -4.36 -16.18 -1.05
CA VAL A 138 -3.65 -16.37 -2.30
C VAL A 138 -2.72 -17.57 -2.18
N LEU A 139 -3.12 -18.68 -2.81
CA LEU A 139 -2.44 -19.98 -2.67
C LEU A 139 -1.52 -20.33 -3.85
N ARG A 140 -1.76 -19.74 -5.02
CA ARG A 140 -0.99 -20.03 -6.24
C ARG A 140 0.09 -18.98 -6.45
N GLU A 141 1.29 -19.43 -6.80
CA GLU A 141 2.42 -18.53 -7.07
C GLU A 141 2.14 -17.58 -8.24
N ASP A 142 1.54 -18.07 -9.33
CA ASP A 142 1.17 -17.26 -10.49
C ASP A 142 0.22 -16.11 -10.12
N ASP A 143 -0.72 -16.36 -9.21
CA ASP A 143 -1.64 -15.34 -8.71
C ASP A 143 -0.90 -14.31 -7.87
N GLY A 144 0.02 -14.73 -7.00
CA GLY A 144 0.88 -13.83 -6.26
C GLY A 144 1.71 -12.94 -7.18
N ALA A 145 2.34 -13.51 -8.21
CA ALA A 145 3.12 -12.77 -9.19
C ALA A 145 2.28 -11.80 -10.03
N ARG A 146 1.05 -12.18 -10.39
CA ARG A 146 0.11 -11.28 -11.05
C ARG A 146 -0.29 -10.12 -10.16
N ILE A 147 -0.68 -10.39 -8.91
CA ILE A 147 -1.08 -9.37 -7.92
C ILE A 147 0.08 -8.41 -7.67
N PHE A 148 1.31 -8.91 -7.55
CA PHE A 148 2.49 -8.07 -7.38
C PHE A 148 2.66 -7.07 -8.53
N ARG A 149 2.53 -7.53 -9.79
CA ARG A 149 2.58 -6.65 -10.97
C ARG A 149 1.44 -5.62 -10.96
N GLU A 150 0.22 -6.04 -10.63
CA GLU A 150 -0.94 -5.14 -10.53
C GLU A 150 -0.72 -4.03 -9.48
N ILE A 151 -0.15 -4.39 -8.32
CA ILE A 151 0.16 -3.42 -7.26
C ILE A 151 1.28 -2.48 -7.69
N ARG A 152 2.37 -2.99 -8.27
CA ARG A 152 3.43 -2.14 -8.82
C ARG A 152 2.87 -1.14 -9.83
N ASP A 153 2.10 -1.60 -10.81
CA ASP A 153 1.53 -0.74 -11.84
C ASP A 153 0.54 0.28 -11.23
N SER A 154 -0.13 -0.08 -10.13
CA SER A 154 -0.99 0.84 -9.38
C SER A 154 -0.20 1.91 -8.63
N LEU A 155 0.90 1.54 -7.97
CA LEU A 155 1.79 2.49 -7.31
C LEU A 155 2.40 3.45 -8.32
N GLU A 156 2.91 2.94 -9.43
CA GLU A 156 3.48 3.75 -10.51
C GLU A 156 2.44 4.76 -11.04
N ARG A 157 1.21 4.31 -11.32
CA ARG A 157 0.13 5.23 -11.73
C ARG A 157 -0.17 6.28 -10.68
N MET A 158 -0.29 5.88 -9.41
CA MET A 158 -0.63 6.78 -8.30
C MET A 158 0.45 7.81 -8.03
N PHE A 159 1.71 7.42 -8.13
CA PHE A 159 2.86 8.21 -7.71
C PHE A 159 3.72 8.71 -8.86
N SER A 160 3.34 8.48 -10.12
CA SER A 160 4.08 8.88 -11.34
C SER A 160 4.54 10.35 -11.39
N ARG A 161 3.88 11.25 -10.63
CA ARG A 161 4.27 12.66 -10.52
C ARG A 161 5.41 12.92 -9.55
N PHE A 162 5.68 11.97 -8.66
CA PHE A 162 6.44 12.16 -7.43
C PHE A 162 7.57 11.12 -7.28
N ALA A 163 7.32 9.88 -7.71
CA ALA A 163 8.21 8.74 -7.59
C ALA A 163 8.11 7.83 -8.83
N THR A 164 9.20 7.11 -9.10
CA THR A 164 9.25 6.02 -10.08
C THR A 164 9.71 4.78 -9.33
N PHE A 165 8.93 3.71 -9.44
CA PHE A 165 9.28 2.43 -8.82
C PHE A 165 10.12 1.57 -9.78
N PRO A 166 10.98 0.67 -9.27
CA PRO A 166 11.78 -0.18 -10.12
C PRO A 166 10.88 -1.07 -11.00
N GLU A 167 11.01 -0.93 -12.33
CA GLU A 167 10.25 -1.71 -13.29
C GLU A 167 11.01 -2.96 -13.75
N THR A 168 12.31 -2.79 -13.97
CA THR A 168 13.24 -3.77 -14.53
C THR A 168 14.36 -3.95 -13.54
N ASN A 169 14.66 -5.20 -13.12
CA ASN A 169 15.64 -5.61 -12.09
C ASN A 169 15.03 -6.25 -10.82
N ILE A 170 13.71 -6.45 -10.77
CA ILE A 170 13.05 -7.17 -9.68
C ILE A 170 12.93 -8.66 -10.02
N THR A 171 13.47 -9.50 -9.15
CA THR A 171 13.18 -10.93 -9.09
C THR A 171 12.17 -11.16 -7.96
N LEU A 172 11.02 -11.74 -8.28
CA LEU A 172 9.98 -12.06 -7.31
C LEU A 172 10.00 -13.55 -6.99
N ALA A 173 9.99 -13.88 -5.69
CA ALA A 173 9.79 -15.23 -5.18
C ALA A 173 8.57 -15.28 -4.26
N MET A 174 7.70 -16.26 -4.47
CA MET A 174 6.65 -16.60 -3.51
C MET A 174 7.21 -17.69 -2.60
N VAL A 175 7.28 -17.43 -1.30
CA VAL A 175 8.00 -18.28 -0.35
C VAL A 175 7.11 -18.69 0.81
N ASP A 176 7.50 -19.75 1.50
CA ASP A 176 6.85 -20.16 2.73
C ASP A 176 7.41 -19.40 3.95
N ARG A 177 6.79 -19.57 5.11
CA ARG A 177 7.19 -18.85 6.33
C ARG A 177 8.57 -19.25 6.81
N VAL A 178 8.96 -20.52 6.68
CA VAL A 178 10.24 -21.04 7.17
C VAL A 178 11.36 -20.41 6.36
N HIS A 179 11.24 -20.46 5.03
CA HIS A 179 12.22 -19.84 4.14
C HIS A 179 12.34 -18.33 4.37
N LEU A 180 11.22 -17.64 4.58
CA LEU A 180 11.23 -16.20 4.86
C LEU A 180 11.93 -15.87 6.19
N GLN A 181 11.77 -16.69 7.22
CA GLN A 181 12.46 -16.54 8.50
C GLN A 181 13.97 -16.79 8.40
N GLU A 182 14.37 -17.76 7.58
CA GLU A 182 15.79 -18.05 7.31
C GLU A 182 16.49 -16.86 6.63
N LEU A 183 15.85 -16.25 5.62
CA LEU A 183 16.37 -15.05 4.94
C LEU A 183 16.66 -13.91 5.91
N PHE A 184 15.78 -13.69 6.89
CA PHE A 184 15.97 -12.66 7.91
C PHE A 184 17.09 -12.99 8.91
N THR A 185 17.22 -14.27 9.28
CA THR A 185 18.25 -14.74 10.21
C THR A 185 19.64 -14.57 9.60
N LEU A 186 19.80 -14.88 8.31
CA LEU A 186 21.08 -14.77 7.59
C LEU A 186 21.52 -13.32 7.37
N ALA A 187 20.58 -12.37 7.28
CA ALA A 187 20.88 -10.95 7.08
C ALA A 187 21.44 -10.24 8.34
N GLY A 188 21.63 -10.95 9.46
CA GLY A 188 22.15 -10.37 10.70
C GLY A 188 21.20 -9.36 11.35
N ASN A 189 19.91 -9.44 11.04
CA ASN A 189 18.90 -8.53 11.57
C ASN A 189 18.46 -8.99 12.97
N ASP A 190 18.60 -8.11 13.96
CA ASP A 190 17.96 -8.33 15.26
C ASP A 190 16.44 -8.47 15.06
N TYR A 191 15.90 -9.63 15.47
CA TYR A 191 14.50 -10.03 15.32
C TYR A 191 13.58 -9.01 16.01
N HIS A 192 13.02 -8.06 15.24
CA HIS A 192 12.16 -7.01 15.77
C HIS A 192 10.80 -6.89 15.08
N CYS A 193 10.51 -7.67 14.03
CA CYS A 193 9.17 -7.80 13.47
C CYS A 193 8.67 -9.25 13.64
N PRO A 194 7.72 -9.54 14.55
CA PRO A 194 7.23 -10.90 14.79
C PRO A 194 6.38 -11.45 13.62
N ASN A 195 5.97 -10.61 12.67
CA ASN A 195 5.05 -10.93 11.58
C ASN A 195 5.62 -10.51 10.22
N ILE A 196 6.78 -11.05 9.87
CA ILE A 196 7.38 -10.85 8.55
C ILE A 196 6.47 -11.51 7.50
N LEU A 197 5.91 -10.72 6.59
CA LEU A 197 5.04 -11.18 5.49
C LEU A 197 5.74 -11.09 4.13
N GLY A 198 6.84 -10.33 4.04
CA GLY A 198 7.68 -10.19 2.86
C GLY A 198 9.11 -9.81 3.25
N TYR A 199 9.99 -9.79 2.26
CA TYR A 199 11.37 -9.37 2.40
C TYR A 199 11.89 -8.79 1.09
N THR A 200 12.60 -7.68 1.16
CA THR A 200 13.30 -7.08 0.03
C THR A 200 14.80 -7.09 0.29
N LYS A 201 15.54 -7.71 -0.62
CA LYS A 201 17.00 -7.67 -0.67
C LYS A 201 17.43 -6.88 -1.89
N SER A 202 18.27 -5.87 -1.68
CA SER A 202 18.85 -5.09 -2.78
C SER A 202 20.35 -5.35 -2.84
N GLU A 203 20.83 -5.83 -3.98
CA GLU A 203 22.23 -6.13 -4.20
C GLU A 203 22.80 -5.36 -5.38
N THR A 204 24.06 -4.97 -5.25
CA THR A 204 24.84 -4.42 -6.35
C THR A 204 25.92 -5.44 -6.71
N ASN A 205 25.78 -6.08 -7.87
CA ASN A 205 26.80 -6.98 -8.41
C ASN A 205 27.58 -6.25 -9.52
N GLY A 206 28.62 -5.52 -9.11
CA GLY A 206 29.41 -4.68 -10.04
C GLY A 206 28.58 -3.52 -10.61
N ASN A 207 28.35 -3.53 -11.93
CA ASN A 207 27.52 -2.52 -12.62
C ASN A 207 26.02 -2.86 -12.65
N ALA A 208 25.63 -4.07 -12.23
CA ALA A 208 24.23 -4.50 -12.24
C ALA A 208 23.61 -4.31 -10.86
N TRP A 209 22.49 -3.58 -10.83
CA TRP A 209 21.68 -3.34 -9.64
C TRP A 209 20.42 -4.20 -9.72
N GLY A 210 20.12 -4.97 -8.66
CA GLY A 210 18.98 -5.89 -8.64
C GLY A 210 18.29 -5.96 -7.28
N HIS A 211 16.99 -6.23 -7.33
CA HIS A 211 16.13 -6.43 -6.17
C HIS A 211 15.55 -7.83 -6.18
N GLU A 212 15.69 -8.54 -5.07
CA GLU A 212 15.00 -9.78 -4.82
C GLU A 212 13.90 -9.50 -3.79
N ILE A 213 12.65 -9.73 -4.18
CA ILE A 213 11.48 -9.57 -3.32
C ILE A 213 10.90 -10.95 -3.07
N SER A 214 10.85 -11.35 -1.81
CA SER A 214 10.22 -12.59 -1.35
C SER A 214 8.91 -12.26 -0.65
N LEU A 215 7.80 -12.88 -1.05
CA LEU A 215 6.47 -12.68 -0.45
C LEU A 215 5.94 -13.98 0.11
N MET A 216 5.36 -13.92 1.31
CA MET A 216 4.79 -15.11 1.94
C MET A 216 3.54 -15.60 1.21
N THR A 217 3.48 -16.91 0.96
CA THR A 217 2.31 -17.59 0.41
C THR A 217 1.17 -17.73 1.42
N GLY A 218 -0.06 -17.93 0.95
CA GLY A 218 -1.21 -18.20 1.82
C GLY A 218 -1.68 -16.99 2.64
N LEU A 219 -1.40 -15.77 2.16
CA LEU A 219 -1.90 -14.52 2.72
C LEU A 219 -3.29 -14.18 2.16
N PRO A 220 -4.20 -13.58 2.95
CA PRO A 220 -5.38 -12.90 2.41
C PRO A 220 -4.98 -11.91 1.31
N LEU A 221 -5.84 -11.74 0.30
CA LEU A 221 -5.58 -10.82 -0.82
C LEU A 221 -5.16 -9.41 -0.35
N GLY A 222 -5.90 -8.80 0.59
CA GLY A 222 -5.59 -7.46 1.10
C GLY A 222 -4.23 -7.40 1.79
N TRP A 223 -3.86 -8.46 2.53
CA TRP A 223 -2.56 -8.57 3.20
C TRP A 223 -1.44 -8.67 2.18
N LEU A 224 -1.57 -9.56 1.18
CA LEU A 224 -0.58 -9.69 0.12
C LEU A 224 -0.39 -8.39 -0.66
N GLN A 225 -1.48 -7.69 -0.99
CA GLN A 225 -1.43 -6.42 -1.71
C GLN A 225 -0.69 -5.33 -0.93
N ALA A 226 -0.97 -5.22 0.38
CA ALA A 226 -0.26 -4.31 1.27
C ALA A 226 1.22 -4.67 1.39
N THR A 227 1.55 -5.95 1.57
CA THR A 227 2.94 -6.43 1.60
C THR A 227 3.66 -6.14 0.29
N CYS A 228 3.04 -6.35 -0.87
CA CYS A 228 3.63 -6.00 -2.16
C CYS A 228 4.03 -4.53 -2.20
N ALA A 229 3.16 -3.63 -1.76
CA ALA A 229 3.43 -2.20 -1.75
C ALA A 229 4.53 -1.80 -0.76
N HIS A 230 4.56 -2.44 0.40
CA HIS A 230 5.61 -2.28 1.40
C HIS A 230 6.98 -2.67 0.84
N GLU A 231 7.11 -3.89 0.30
CA GLU A 231 8.37 -4.41 -0.22
C GLU A 231 8.87 -3.65 -1.46
N LEU A 232 7.97 -3.26 -2.37
CA LEU A 232 8.32 -2.38 -3.49
C LEU A 232 8.89 -1.03 -3.03
N THR A 233 8.47 -0.55 -1.86
CA THR A 233 8.98 0.70 -1.30
C THR A 233 10.39 0.54 -0.76
N HIS A 234 10.77 -0.61 -0.18
CA HIS A 234 12.18 -0.88 0.15
C HIS A 234 13.06 -0.85 -1.10
N ALA A 235 12.59 -1.43 -2.22
CA ALA A 235 13.31 -1.36 -3.48
C ALA A 235 13.46 0.10 -3.97
N TRP A 236 12.40 0.90 -3.86
CA TRP A 236 12.46 2.35 -4.15
C TRP A 236 13.48 3.07 -3.27
N VAL A 237 13.49 2.82 -1.95
CA VAL A 237 14.43 3.43 -0.99
C VAL A 237 15.86 3.10 -1.38
N ALA A 238 16.13 1.85 -1.74
CA ALA A 238 17.45 1.43 -2.15
C ALA A 238 17.96 2.19 -3.38
N GLU A 239 17.10 2.45 -4.38
CA GLU A 239 17.46 3.19 -5.60
C GLU A 239 17.50 4.71 -5.43
N ASN A 240 16.64 5.27 -4.58
CA ASN A 240 16.41 6.72 -4.51
C ASN A 240 17.10 7.40 -3.32
N VAL A 241 17.46 6.64 -2.28
CA VAL A 241 18.09 7.18 -1.07
C VAL A 241 19.59 6.88 -1.10
N SER A 242 20.39 7.94 -1.09
CA SER A 242 21.85 7.80 -1.19
C SER A 242 22.42 6.90 -0.08
N PRO A 243 23.52 6.15 -0.34
CA PRO A 243 24.14 5.31 0.70
C PRO A 243 24.54 6.07 1.97
N ALA A 244 24.90 7.36 1.84
CA ALA A 244 25.19 8.22 2.99
C ALA A 244 23.93 8.50 3.82
N ARG A 245 22.82 8.81 3.15
CA ARG A 245 21.53 9.04 3.82
C ARG A 245 20.99 7.77 4.46
N ARG A 246 21.06 6.61 3.80
CA ARG A 246 20.61 5.32 4.37
C ARG A 246 21.35 4.94 5.66
N LYS A 247 22.62 5.37 5.82
CA LYS A 247 23.38 5.15 7.06
C LYS A 247 22.89 6.00 8.24
N THR A 248 22.26 7.15 7.98
CA THR A 248 21.75 8.04 9.02
C THR A 248 20.24 7.92 9.22
N LEU A 249 19.52 7.43 8.22
CA LEU A 249 18.11 7.09 8.33
C LEU A 249 17.92 5.92 9.29
N SER A 250 17.08 6.11 10.31
CA SER A 250 16.77 5.04 11.25
C SER A 250 15.88 3.99 10.59
N ARG A 251 16.06 2.72 11.00
CA ARG A 251 15.19 1.62 10.56
C ARG A 251 13.72 1.92 10.82
N ASP A 252 13.38 2.43 12.01
CA ASP A 252 12.00 2.80 12.36
C ASP A 252 11.38 3.78 11.33
N ALA A 253 12.16 4.72 10.81
CA ALA A 253 11.71 5.69 9.81
C ALA A 253 11.60 5.09 8.41
N GLU A 254 12.55 4.25 8.00
CA GLU A 254 12.46 3.52 6.72
C GLU A 254 11.21 2.62 6.68
N GLU A 255 11.00 1.84 7.72
CA GLU A 255 9.84 0.96 7.88
C GLU A 255 8.53 1.76 7.95
N GLY A 256 8.53 2.89 8.68
CA GLY A 256 7.41 3.82 8.75
C GLY A 256 7.03 4.42 7.40
N PHE A 257 8.01 4.73 6.55
CA PHE A 257 7.79 5.19 5.19
C PHE A 257 7.24 4.07 4.28
N CYS A 258 7.77 2.85 4.38
CA CYS A 258 7.25 1.71 3.64
C CYS A 258 5.79 1.40 4.02
N GLU A 259 5.44 1.53 5.30
CA GLU A 259 4.06 1.42 5.77
C GLU A 259 3.16 2.58 5.31
N LEU A 260 3.67 3.82 5.20
CA LEU A 260 2.93 4.92 4.59
C LEU A 260 2.52 4.57 3.14
N MET A 261 3.46 4.07 2.34
CA MET A 261 3.16 3.72 0.94
C MET A 261 2.14 2.59 0.83
N SER A 262 2.25 1.58 1.72
CA SER A 262 1.24 0.53 1.88
C SER A 262 -0.14 1.10 2.27
N PHE A 263 -0.19 2.01 3.24
CA PHE A 263 -1.40 2.68 3.69
C PHE A 263 -2.08 3.50 2.59
N LEU A 264 -1.30 4.27 1.80
CA LEU A 264 -1.80 5.04 0.66
C LEU A 264 -2.31 4.11 -0.45
N SER A 265 -1.61 3.00 -0.72
CA SER A 265 -2.06 1.97 -1.65
C SER A 265 -3.40 1.37 -1.23
N CYS A 266 -3.57 1.04 0.05
CA CYS A 266 -4.83 0.54 0.60
C CYS A 266 -5.95 1.59 0.53
N SER A 267 -5.61 2.86 0.78
CA SER A 267 -6.57 3.97 0.69
C SER A 267 -7.13 4.15 -0.72
N ALA A 268 -6.28 4.03 -1.75
CA ALA A 268 -6.73 4.11 -3.15
C ALA A 268 -7.61 2.93 -3.58
N ARG A 269 -7.51 1.78 -2.89
CA ARG A 269 -8.36 0.60 -3.10
C ARG A 269 -9.60 0.57 -2.20
N HIS A 270 -9.78 1.56 -1.33
CA HIS A 270 -10.84 1.60 -0.30
C HIS A 270 -10.81 0.42 0.68
N ASP A 271 -9.60 -0.07 1.00
CA ASP A 271 -9.38 -1.22 1.87
C ASP A 271 -9.20 -0.78 3.34
N GLU A 272 -10.31 -0.43 3.99
CA GLU A 272 -10.30 0.11 5.35
C GLU A 272 -9.87 -0.90 6.42
N GLU A 273 -10.15 -2.19 6.21
CA GLU A 273 -9.72 -3.27 7.11
C GLU A 273 -8.19 -3.38 7.12
N GLN A 274 -7.57 -3.42 5.94
CA GLN A 274 -6.13 -3.48 5.82
C GLN A 274 -5.45 -2.22 6.37
N LYS A 275 -6.03 -1.03 6.14
CA LYS A 275 -5.54 0.22 6.75
C LYS A 275 -5.56 0.15 8.28
N ALA A 276 -6.67 -0.33 8.85
CA ALA A 276 -6.78 -0.49 10.30
C ALA A 276 -5.71 -1.44 10.83
N MET A 277 -5.46 -2.57 10.14
CA MET A 277 -4.41 -3.51 10.52
C MET A 277 -3.02 -2.88 10.48
N ILE A 278 -2.67 -2.15 9.41
CA ILE A 278 -1.39 -1.43 9.28
C ILE A 278 -1.17 -0.48 10.46
N LEU A 279 -2.20 0.26 10.90
CA LEU A 279 -2.11 1.17 12.05
C LEU A 279 -1.92 0.45 13.40
N THR A 280 -2.15 -0.86 13.47
CA THR A 280 -1.85 -1.64 14.69
C THR A 280 -0.38 -2.05 14.80
N ASN A 281 0.40 -1.94 13.72
CA ASN A 281 1.78 -2.36 13.67
C ASN A 281 2.67 -1.47 14.56
N ARG A 282 3.31 -2.08 15.56
CA ARG A 282 4.13 -1.36 16.55
C ARG A 282 5.61 -1.28 16.18
N TYR A 283 6.06 -2.02 15.18
CA TYR A 283 7.48 -2.17 14.86
C TYR A 283 8.11 -0.89 14.29
N THR A 284 7.31 0.00 13.70
CA THR A 284 7.74 1.35 13.26
C THR A 284 7.88 2.35 14.42
N ARG A 285 7.52 1.94 15.65
CA ARG A 285 7.53 2.77 16.88
C ARG A 285 6.87 4.14 16.70
N GLY A 286 5.76 4.19 15.96
CA GLY A 286 4.96 5.39 15.74
C GLY A 286 5.40 6.27 14.57
N GLN A 287 6.45 5.88 13.82
CA GLN A 287 6.85 6.63 12.63
C GLN A 287 5.77 6.63 11.55
N ILE A 288 4.99 5.55 11.42
CA ILE A 288 3.85 5.52 10.49
C ILE A 288 2.84 6.65 10.76
N ASP A 289 2.48 6.89 12.03
CA ASP A 289 1.54 7.94 12.41
C ASP A 289 2.09 9.32 12.04
N LEU A 290 3.40 9.53 12.22
CA LEU A 290 4.07 10.77 11.87
C LEU A 290 4.14 10.98 10.36
N PHE A 291 4.39 9.93 9.59
CA PHE A 291 4.40 9.99 8.12
C PHE A 291 3.01 10.24 7.55
N ILE A 292 1.97 9.61 8.09
CA ILE A 292 0.57 9.89 7.70
C ILE A 292 0.22 11.35 8.02
N ALA A 293 0.59 11.84 9.21
CA ALA A 293 0.36 13.23 9.58
C ALA A 293 1.13 14.21 8.68
N ALA A 294 2.38 13.88 8.33
CA ALA A 294 3.21 14.69 7.44
C ALA A 294 2.65 14.71 6.01
N GLU A 295 2.25 13.57 5.46
CA GLU A 295 1.61 13.48 4.14
C GLU A 295 0.32 14.29 4.10
N ALA A 296 -0.54 14.17 5.12
CA ALA A 296 -1.80 14.91 5.18
C ALA A 296 -1.61 16.43 5.33
N THR A 297 -0.53 16.88 5.98
CA THR A 297 -0.29 18.29 6.28
C THR A 297 0.52 18.99 5.19
N TYR A 298 1.57 18.34 4.70
CA TYR A 298 2.59 18.93 3.81
C TYR A 298 2.52 18.33 2.41
N GLY A 299 2.03 17.11 2.27
CA GLY A 299 1.94 16.38 1.01
C GLY A 299 3.08 15.39 0.82
N LEU A 300 2.85 14.42 -0.06
CA LEU A 300 3.79 13.33 -0.30
C LEU A 300 5.16 13.79 -0.84
N ASN A 301 5.22 14.90 -1.59
CA ASN A 301 6.49 15.42 -2.09
C ASN A 301 7.47 15.78 -0.97
N ASP A 302 6.99 16.45 0.08
CA ASP A 302 7.84 16.80 1.22
C ASP A 302 8.32 15.55 1.96
N VAL A 303 7.48 14.52 2.05
CA VAL A 303 7.87 13.22 2.61
C VAL A 303 8.98 12.58 1.77
N LEU A 304 8.84 12.55 0.44
CA LEU A 304 9.83 11.97 -0.46
C LEU A 304 11.16 12.75 -0.45
N ASP A 305 11.09 14.09 -0.44
CA ASP A 305 12.27 14.94 -0.33
C ASP A 305 12.98 14.73 1.01
N TRP A 306 12.23 14.60 2.11
CA TRP A 306 12.80 14.26 3.41
C TRP A 306 13.45 12.86 3.43
N MET A 307 12.84 11.87 2.78
CA MET A 307 13.45 10.54 2.66
C MET A 307 14.81 10.61 1.95
N ARG A 308 14.90 11.37 0.85
CA ARG A 308 16.11 11.49 0.04
C ARG A 308 17.20 12.37 0.68
N HIS A 309 16.78 13.46 1.34
CA HIS A 309 17.65 14.58 1.66
C HIS A 309 17.49 15.11 3.09
N GLY A 310 16.59 14.53 3.90
CA GLY A 310 16.40 14.93 5.29
C GLY A 310 17.66 14.78 6.13
N THR A 311 17.83 15.65 7.12
CA THR A 311 18.99 15.64 8.02
C THR A 311 18.78 14.77 9.25
N ASP A 312 17.53 14.60 9.68
CA ASP A 312 17.18 13.83 10.87
C ASP A 312 17.12 12.32 10.59
N ALA A 313 17.44 11.49 11.57
CA ALA A 313 17.32 10.04 11.45
C ALA A 313 15.86 9.55 11.38
N LYS A 314 14.92 10.31 11.96
CA LYS A 314 13.50 9.99 12.06
C LYS A 314 12.66 11.24 12.27
N LEU A 315 11.36 11.14 12.02
CA LEU A 315 10.43 12.22 12.33
C LEU A 315 10.23 12.36 13.83
N SER A 316 10.06 13.60 14.29
CA SER A 316 9.77 13.93 15.68
C SER A 316 8.37 14.52 15.81
N ALA A 317 7.58 13.95 16.72
CA ALA A 317 6.25 14.49 17.05
C ALA A 317 6.29 15.92 17.61
N SER A 318 7.40 16.31 18.26
CA SER A 318 7.56 17.65 18.84
C SER A 318 7.91 18.72 17.81
N GLU A 319 8.41 18.33 16.64
CA GLU A 319 8.91 19.25 15.60
C GLU A 319 8.50 18.80 14.19
N PRO A 320 7.19 18.74 13.87
CA PRO A 320 6.70 18.19 12.61
C PRO A 320 7.18 18.95 11.36
N ALA A 321 7.45 20.26 11.50
CA ALA A 321 7.96 21.09 10.41
C ALA A 321 9.37 20.70 9.92
N ARG A 322 10.09 19.86 10.67
CA ARG A 322 11.42 19.34 10.26
C ARG A 322 11.36 18.43 9.04
N ILE A 323 10.17 18.02 8.61
CA ILE A 323 9.99 17.36 7.30
C ILE A 323 10.58 18.21 6.15
N HIS A 324 10.59 19.55 6.26
CA HIS A 324 11.19 20.43 5.25
C HIS A 324 12.68 20.71 5.47
N THR A 325 13.28 20.18 6.54
CA THR A 325 14.72 20.36 6.81
C THR A 325 15.50 19.35 5.99
N VAL A 326 15.78 19.72 4.75
CA VAL A 326 16.49 18.91 3.76
C VAL A 326 17.81 19.55 3.33
N GLU A 327 18.85 18.74 3.22
CA GLU A 327 20.12 19.09 2.59
C GLU A 327 20.09 18.66 1.13
N LEU A 328 19.57 19.53 0.28
CA LEU A 328 19.63 19.30 -1.16
C LEU A 328 21.10 19.27 -1.59
N PRO A 329 21.51 18.31 -2.44
CA PRO A 329 22.86 18.27 -2.96
C PRO A 329 23.15 19.63 -3.58
N GLN A 330 24.13 20.35 -3.02
CA GLN A 330 24.62 21.56 -3.66
C GLN A 330 25.05 21.14 -5.06
N ARG A 331 24.36 21.66 -6.07
CA ARG A 331 24.76 21.50 -7.47
C ARG A 331 26.21 21.94 -7.48
N LYS A 332 27.16 21.00 -7.61
CA LYS A 332 28.58 21.34 -7.70
C LYS A 332 28.63 22.37 -8.81
N ALA A 333 28.86 23.63 -8.45
CA ALA A 333 29.19 24.65 -9.42
C ALA A 333 30.36 24.03 -10.16
N ALA A 334 30.16 23.72 -11.44
CA ALA A 334 31.26 23.30 -12.28
C ALA A 334 32.37 24.31 -12.01
N VAL A 335 33.54 23.83 -11.57
CA VAL A 335 34.67 24.69 -11.22
C VAL A 335 34.84 25.61 -12.42
N ALA A 336 34.41 26.85 -12.25
CA ALA A 336 34.49 27.86 -13.27
C ALA A 336 35.99 28.12 -13.38
N ALA A 337 36.61 27.56 -14.43
CA ALA A 337 37.80 28.18 -14.98
C ALA A 337 37.45 29.67 -15.12
N THR A 338 38.27 30.51 -14.51
CA THR A 338 38.10 31.95 -14.40
C THR A 338 37.89 32.55 -15.79
N ALA A 339 36.63 32.64 -16.20
CA ALA A 339 36.15 33.35 -17.35
C ALA A 339 34.98 34.20 -16.85
N PRO A 340 34.86 35.46 -17.29
CA PRO A 340 33.89 36.40 -16.74
C PRO A 340 32.47 35.84 -16.83
N ALA A 341 31.76 35.91 -15.71
CA ALA A 341 30.45 35.33 -15.51
C ALA A 341 29.44 35.87 -16.52
N VAL A 342 28.96 34.98 -17.39
CA VAL A 342 27.70 35.13 -18.11
C VAL A 342 26.73 34.17 -17.45
N GLU A 343 25.69 34.73 -16.84
CA GLU A 343 24.55 34.02 -16.27
C GLU A 343 23.89 33.18 -17.37
N ALA A 344 24.25 31.89 -17.45
CA ALA A 344 23.69 31.00 -18.47
C ALA A 344 22.27 30.63 -18.07
N ALA A 345 21.31 31.26 -18.76
CA ALA A 345 19.90 30.88 -18.73
C ALA A 345 19.73 29.36 -18.91
N PRO A 346 18.68 28.74 -18.33
CA PRO A 346 18.38 27.33 -18.56
C PRO A 346 18.41 27.04 -20.07
N PRO A 347 19.02 25.91 -20.49
CA PRO A 347 19.19 25.61 -21.90
C PRO A 347 17.82 25.69 -22.58
N PRO A 348 17.71 26.41 -23.70
CA PRO A 348 16.44 26.58 -24.36
C PRO A 348 15.86 25.21 -24.68
N PRO A 349 14.53 25.02 -24.50
CA PRO A 349 13.89 23.76 -24.79
C PRO A 349 14.21 23.34 -26.24
N PRO A 350 14.48 22.05 -26.48
CA PRO A 350 14.90 21.58 -27.79
C PRO A 350 13.84 21.94 -28.83
N THR A 351 14.27 22.59 -29.92
CA THR A 351 13.41 23.02 -31.03
C THR A 351 13.12 21.89 -32.03
N SER A 352 13.73 20.72 -31.82
CA SER A 352 13.53 19.51 -32.60
C SER A 352 13.25 18.31 -31.68
N LEU A 353 12.59 17.28 -32.21
CA LEU A 353 12.45 16.00 -31.52
C LEU A 353 13.81 15.28 -31.54
N LEU A 354 14.28 14.91 -30.36
CA LEU A 354 15.57 14.28 -30.15
C LEU A 354 15.37 12.95 -29.41
N LEU A 355 15.84 11.88 -30.04
CA LEU A 355 16.02 10.59 -29.38
C LEU A 355 17.26 10.69 -28.49
N LYS A 356 17.06 10.58 -27.18
CA LYS A 356 18.15 10.66 -26.19
C LYS A 356 18.71 9.29 -25.86
N VAL A 357 17.84 8.30 -25.69
CA VAL A 357 18.19 6.93 -25.27
C VAL A 357 17.22 5.93 -25.90
N VAL A 358 17.72 4.76 -26.27
CA VAL A 358 16.92 3.56 -26.53
C VAL A 358 17.25 2.53 -25.47
N PHE A 359 16.23 2.00 -24.80
CA PHE A 359 16.34 0.81 -23.99
C PHE A 359 15.87 -0.36 -24.85
N TRP A 360 16.82 -1.23 -25.20
CA TRP A 360 16.56 -2.34 -26.12
C TRP A 360 16.35 -3.65 -25.35
N ASP A 361 15.10 -4.08 -25.27
CA ASP A 361 14.69 -5.44 -24.92
C ASP A 361 13.88 -6.02 -26.09
N GLN A 362 14.04 -7.33 -26.36
CA GLN A 362 13.34 -8.00 -27.46
C GLN A 362 11.82 -8.04 -27.25
N LYS A 363 11.34 -8.00 -25.99
CA LYS A 363 9.91 -8.04 -25.66
C LYS A 363 9.32 -6.66 -25.43
N HIS A 364 10.06 -5.75 -24.78
CA HIS A 364 9.58 -4.44 -24.39
C HIS A 364 10.60 -3.32 -24.66
N PRO A 365 10.85 -2.94 -25.93
CA PRO A 365 11.74 -1.83 -26.22
C PRO A 365 11.10 -0.50 -25.80
N LEU A 366 11.90 0.43 -25.26
CA LEU A 366 11.49 1.77 -24.84
C LEU A 366 12.40 2.84 -25.45
N ALA A 367 11.85 4.01 -25.76
CA ALA A 367 12.60 5.15 -26.30
C ALA A 367 12.36 6.42 -25.47
N LEU A 368 13.42 7.17 -25.18
CA LEU A 368 13.37 8.47 -24.50
C LEU A 368 13.45 9.61 -25.52
N ILE A 369 12.33 10.32 -25.74
CA ILE A 369 12.19 11.41 -26.73
C ILE A 369 11.86 12.72 -26.01
N ASN A 370 12.72 13.74 -26.10
CA ASN A 370 12.70 15.00 -25.32
C ASN A 370 12.11 14.83 -23.91
N ASP A 371 12.74 13.96 -23.11
CA ASP A 371 12.40 13.71 -21.69
C ASP A 371 11.09 12.95 -21.44
N ARG A 372 10.51 12.33 -22.47
CA ARG A 372 9.37 11.42 -22.37
C ARG A 372 9.75 10.00 -22.82
N THR A 373 9.54 9.01 -21.94
CA THR A 373 9.67 7.59 -22.29
C THR A 373 8.41 7.10 -22.99
N LEU A 374 8.56 6.36 -24.08
CA LEU A 374 7.48 5.75 -24.86
C LEU A 374 7.83 4.33 -25.26
N GLY A 375 6.90 3.40 -25.09
CA GLY A 375 6.90 2.07 -25.69
C GLY A 375 6.29 2.04 -27.10
N VAL A 376 6.38 0.90 -27.78
CA VAL A 376 5.77 0.71 -29.12
C VAL A 376 4.25 0.90 -29.04
N ALA A 377 3.71 1.64 -30.01
CA ALA A 377 2.30 2.03 -30.14
C ALA A 377 1.77 3.06 -29.10
N GLU A 378 2.57 3.43 -28.10
CA GLU A 378 2.21 4.45 -27.11
C GLU A 378 2.24 5.87 -27.69
N GLU A 379 1.40 6.74 -27.13
CA GLU A 379 1.35 8.16 -27.46
C GLU A 379 1.60 9.00 -26.20
N GLY A 380 2.40 10.07 -26.33
CA GLY A 380 2.67 10.99 -25.25
C GLY A 380 2.97 12.41 -25.72
N LYS A 381 2.74 13.38 -24.84
CA LYS A 381 3.08 14.78 -25.09
C LYS A 381 4.57 15.00 -24.82
N VAL A 382 5.25 15.56 -25.82
CA VAL A 382 6.68 15.82 -25.84
C VAL A 382 6.91 17.32 -26.00
N ARG A 383 7.85 17.89 -25.23
CA ARG A 383 8.14 19.33 -25.29
C ARG A 383 8.98 19.66 -26.52
N LEU A 384 8.53 20.64 -27.31
CA LEU A 384 9.19 21.10 -28.53
C LEU A 384 9.18 22.63 -28.56
N GLY A 385 10.33 23.26 -28.29
CA GLY A 385 10.41 24.70 -28.08
C GLY A 385 9.47 25.17 -26.95
N ALA A 386 8.58 26.12 -27.25
CA ALA A 386 7.61 26.67 -26.29
C ALA A 386 6.28 25.89 -26.21
N THR A 387 6.09 24.83 -27.01
CA THR A 387 4.84 24.07 -27.07
C THR A 387 5.06 22.60 -26.72
N ASN A 388 3.94 21.87 -26.55
CA ASN A 388 3.95 20.42 -26.45
C ASN A 388 3.30 19.84 -27.70
N VAL A 389 3.92 18.81 -28.28
CA VAL A 389 3.39 18.07 -29.43
C VAL A 389 3.07 16.64 -28.99
N SER A 390 1.96 16.08 -29.47
CA SER A 390 1.66 14.66 -29.22
C SER A 390 2.44 13.81 -30.20
N VAL A 391 3.17 12.82 -29.69
CA VAL A 391 4.02 11.93 -30.48
C VAL A 391 3.61 10.49 -30.19
N ARG A 392 3.34 9.73 -31.25
CA ARG A 392 3.10 8.29 -31.19
C ARG A 392 4.34 7.53 -31.62
N CYS A 393 4.78 6.57 -30.81
CA CYS A 393 5.88 5.69 -31.13
C CYS A 393 5.37 4.51 -31.99
N LEU A 394 5.93 4.33 -33.17
CA LEU A 394 5.50 3.30 -34.13
C LEU A 394 6.35 2.05 -34.08
N ALA A 395 7.67 2.22 -33.97
CA ALA A 395 8.63 1.13 -33.86
C ALA A 395 9.91 1.64 -33.20
N ILE A 396 10.55 0.77 -32.43
CA ILE A 396 11.85 1.03 -31.80
C ILE A 396 12.82 0.02 -32.39
N SER A 397 14.05 0.44 -32.67
CA SER A 397 15.19 -0.35 -33.10
C SER A 397 16.37 -0.03 -32.18
N PRO A 398 17.47 -0.83 -32.13
CA PRO A 398 18.57 -0.62 -31.19
C PRO A 398 19.15 0.81 -31.17
N ASN A 399 19.14 1.50 -32.32
CA ASN A 399 19.74 2.83 -32.49
C ASN A 399 18.78 3.89 -33.02
N SER A 400 17.49 3.56 -33.24
CA SER A 400 16.52 4.50 -33.81
C SER A 400 15.09 4.25 -33.31
N VAL A 401 14.24 5.25 -33.43
CA VAL A 401 12.80 5.16 -33.19
C VAL A 401 12.05 5.80 -34.36
N ARG A 402 11.02 5.11 -34.86
CA ARG A 402 10.06 5.68 -35.80
C ARG A 402 8.86 6.20 -35.04
N ILE A 403 8.51 7.46 -35.31
CA ILE A 403 7.41 8.16 -34.66
C ILE A 403 6.47 8.82 -35.66
N ARG A 404 5.27 9.17 -35.18
CA ARG A 404 4.32 10.05 -35.87
C ARG A 404 3.89 11.18 -34.95
N VAL A 405 3.90 12.40 -35.44
CA VAL A 405 3.42 13.58 -34.69
C VAL A 405 1.94 13.77 -34.96
N ALA A 406 1.11 13.98 -33.93
CA ALA A 406 -0.32 14.17 -34.10
C ALA A 406 -0.62 15.39 -34.98
N GLY A 407 -1.46 15.21 -36.00
CA GLY A 407 -1.75 16.21 -37.03
C GLY A 407 -0.81 16.18 -38.24
N SER A 408 0.18 15.26 -38.26
CA SER A 408 0.99 14.94 -39.42
C SER A 408 0.80 13.48 -39.81
N ASP A 409 0.58 13.22 -41.10
CA ASP A 409 0.56 11.87 -41.66
C ASP A 409 1.97 11.35 -41.98
N GLN A 410 3.00 12.17 -41.79
CA GLN A 410 4.38 11.80 -42.05
C GLN A 410 5.01 11.08 -40.85
N GLU A 411 5.67 9.95 -41.15
CA GLU A 411 6.52 9.25 -40.19
C GLU A 411 7.91 9.89 -40.18
N GLN A 412 8.49 9.99 -38.99
CA GLN A 412 9.84 10.50 -38.79
C GLN A 412 10.67 9.46 -38.05
N GLU A 413 11.87 9.18 -38.55
CA GLU A 413 12.85 8.37 -37.85
C GLU A 413 13.83 9.27 -37.08
N LEU A 414 13.94 9.04 -35.78
CA LEU A 414 14.93 9.67 -34.92
C LEU A 414 16.03 8.65 -34.64
N SER A 415 17.29 9.02 -34.88
CA SER A 415 18.45 8.18 -34.58
C SER A 415 19.22 8.72 -33.38
N LEU A 416 19.83 7.84 -32.60
CA LEU A 416 20.79 8.25 -31.57
C LEU A 416 21.93 8.99 -32.25
N LYS A 417 22.17 10.25 -31.87
CA LYS A 417 23.37 10.95 -32.31
C LYS A 417 24.56 10.26 -31.64
N GLY A 418 25.36 9.56 -32.43
CA GLY A 418 26.60 8.94 -31.96
C GLY A 418 27.44 9.97 -31.20
N LYS A 419 27.93 9.56 -30.03
CA LYS A 419 28.99 10.30 -29.35
C LYS A 419 30.32 10.04 -30.04
#